data_AF-A0A979G0T3-F1
#
_entry.id   AF-A0A979G0T3-F1
#
_cell.length_a   1.000
_cell.length_b   1.000
_cell.length_c   1.000
_cell.angle_alpha   90.00
_cell.angle_beta   90.00
_cell.angle_gamma   90.00
#
_symmetry.space_group_name_H-M   'P 1'
#
loop_
_entity.id
_entity.type
_entity.pdbx_description
1 polymer ?
#
loop_
_entity_poly.entity_id
_entity_poly.type
_entity_poly.pdbx_seq_one_letter_code
_entity_poly.pdbx_strand_id
1 'polypeptide(L)'
;MKVSIPLLFIILFVTGCATLASTDSTTQHTSCYTPLSKKDIAELRKHFRIDTLIVQDTHVGYVANAPIDGRRYCMIPDNVILEKWNGGQTQYYALARNATLLSDSTIIQYTLLLPSDTFSNSFEDGMWFYVRFNKKKITYEANQKPAGASKKPSVNGTGIYRYEADSLYKVSAQQNDVAFRKVAKEGFYYLPPPGRLFNIYPISEIR
;
A
#
# COMPACT_ATOMS: atom_id res chain seq x y z
N MET A 1 2.20 55.16 -32.74
CA MET A 1 3.25 54.31 -32.14
C MET A 1 2.57 53.20 -31.37
N LYS A 2 2.62 51.96 -31.87
CA LYS A 2 2.01 50.78 -31.24
C LYS A 2 3.04 50.19 -30.26
N VAL A 3 2.72 50.21 -28.97
CA VAL A 3 3.54 49.56 -27.94
C VAL A 3 2.95 48.17 -27.72
N SER A 4 3.73 47.15 -28.07
CA SER A 4 3.44 45.74 -27.78
C SER A 4 3.66 45.47 -26.29
N ILE A 5 2.63 44.99 -25.61
CA ILE A 5 2.73 44.40 -24.27
C ILE A 5 2.96 42.90 -24.46
N PRO A 6 4.09 42.31 -24.04
CA PRO A 6 4.24 40.87 -24.09
C PRO A 6 3.40 40.24 -22.98
N LEU A 7 2.59 39.25 -23.39
CA LEU A 7 1.80 38.38 -22.53
C LEU A 7 2.75 37.62 -21.59
N LEU A 8 2.76 37.99 -20.31
CA LEU A 8 3.53 37.31 -19.27
C LEU A 8 2.84 35.98 -18.97
N PHE A 9 3.35 34.87 -19.51
CA PHE A 9 2.96 33.52 -19.09
C PHE A 9 3.50 33.31 -17.67
N ILE A 10 2.63 33.49 -16.67
CA ILE A 10 2.89 33.03 -15.30
C ILE A 10 2.77 31.50 -15.32
N ILE A 11 3.91 30.83 -15.51
CA ILE A 11 4.06 29.42 -15.19
C ILE A 11 4.13 29.34 -13.66
N LEU A 12 3.03 28.94 -13.04
CA LEU A 12 2.99 28.51 -11.65
C LEU A 12 3.80 27.22 -11.52
N PHE A 13 5.11 27.37 -11.31
CA PHE A 13 5.94 26.33 -10.71
C PHE A 13 5.54 26.21 -9.25
N VAL A 14 4.75 25.19 -8.92
CA VAL A 14 4.61 24.74 -7.53
C VAL A 14 5.89 23.99 -7.18
N THR A 15 6.92 24.74 -6.80
CA THR A 15 8.10 24.24 -6.10
C THR A 15 7.71 23.88 -4.67
N GLY A 16 7.22 22.66 -4.48
CA GLY A 16 7.01 22.05 -3.17
C GLY A 16 8.06 20.97 -2.91
N CYS A 17 9.23 21.35 -2.42
CA CYS A 17 10.13 20.41 -1.76
C CYS A 17 9.44 19.92 -0.47
N ALA A 18 8.83 18.73 -0.52
CA ALA A 18 8.39 18.05 0.69
C ALA A 18 9.61 17.41 1.35
N THR A 19 10.09 18.07 2.39
CA THR A 19 10.98 17.53 3.41
C THR A 19 10.40 16.24 4.01
N LEU A 20 11.27 15.30 4.37
CA LEU A 20 10.93 14.12 5.19
C LEU A 20 10.14 14.57 6.42
N ALA A 21 8.83 14.35 6.40
CA ALA A 21 7.98 14.54 7.56
C ALA A 21 8.09 13.30 8.44
N SER A 22 8.36 13.54 9.72
CA SER A 22 8.24 12.53 10.77
C SER A 22 6.87 11.83 10.67
N THR A 23 6.88 10.51 10.72
CA THR A 23 5.69 9.67 10.79
C THR A 23 4.89 9.96 12.05
N ASP A 24 4.01 10.94 11.99
CA ASP A 24 2.85 11.02 12.86
C ASP A 24 1.85 9.96 12.40
N SER A 25 1.69 8.93 13.24
CA SER A 25 0.82 7.77 13.02
C SER A 25 -0.67 8.09 13.23
N THR A 26 -1.17 9.14 12.58
CA THR A 26 -2.61 9.29 12.32
C THR A 26 -2.88 8.68 10.95
N THR A 27 -3.21 7.39 10.93
CA THR A 27 -3.64 6.70 9.70
C THR A 27 -4.92 7.34 9.17
N GLN A 28 -4.79 8.27 8.23
CA GLN A 28 -5.88 8.54 7.32
C GLN A 28 -6.25 7.22 6.63
N HIS A 29 -7.54 6.95 6.51
CA HIS A 29 -8.03 5.83 5.71
C HIS A 29 -7.70 6.11 4.24
N THR A 30 -6.50 5.77 3.81
CA THR A 30 -6.07 5.96 2.43
C THR A 30 -6.87 4.98 1.57
N SER A 31 -7.70 5.50 0.66
CA SER A 31 -8.41 4.67 -0.31
C SER A 31 -7.44 3.70 -1.00
N CYS A 32 -7.86 2.44 -1.20
CA CYS A 32 -7.04 1.46 -1.91
C CYS A 32 -6.90 1.76 -3.41
N TYR A 33 -7.69 2.71 -3.91
CA TYR A 33 -7.65 3.17 -5.29
C TYR A 33 -8.00 4.66 -5.43
N THR A 34 -7.58 5.24 -6.55
CA THR A 34 -7.94 6.59 -7.00
C THR A 34 -8.56 6.50 -8.40
N PRO A 35 -9.78 7.03 -8.62
CA PRO A 35 -10.37 7.07 -9.95
C PRO A 35 -9.52 7.88 -10.94
N LEU A 36 -9.47 7.42 -12.19
CA LEU A 36 -8.77 8.07 -13.29
C LEU A 36 -9.75 8.48 -14.39
N SER A 37 -9.48 9.63 -14.99
CA SER A 37 -10.19 10.06 -16.19
C SER A 37 -9.64 9.37 -17.44
N LYS A 38 -10.42 9.34 -18.52
CA LYS A 38 -9.94 8.88 -19.83
C LYS A 38 -8.74 9.70 -20.33
N LYS A 39 -8.65 10.98 -19.94
CA LYS A 39 -7.52 11.85 -20.28
C LYS A 39 -6.24 11.40 -19.57
N ASP A 40 -6.34 10.99 -18.31
CA ASP A 40 -5.19 10.49 -17.55
C ASP A 40 -4.65 9.20 -18.18
N ILE A 41 -5.55 8.30 -18.61
CA ILE A 41 -5.17 7.07 -19.32
C ILE A 41 -4.53 7.36 -20.68
N ALA A 42 -5.07 8.31 -21.43
CA ALA A 42 -4.49 8.72 -22.71
C ALA A 42 -3.07 9.30 -22.53
N GLU A 43 -2.87 10.13 -21.50
CA GLU A 43 -1.56 10.69 -21.17
C GLU A 43 -0.58 9.60 -20.71
N LEU A 44 -1.03 8.66 -19.87
CA LEU A 44 -0.22 7.51 -19.46
C LEU A 44 0.24 6.68 -20.67
N ARG A 45 -0.67 6.35 -21.60
CA ARG A 45 -0.36 5.57 -22.81
C ARG A 45 0.58 6.29 -23.78
N LYS A 46 0.60 7.63 -23.75
CA LYS A 46 1.51 8.43 -24.57
C LYS A 46 2.95 8.35 -24.08
N HIS A 47 3.14 8.33 -22.76
CA HIS A 47 4.48 8.41 -22.16
C HIS A 47 5.01 7.07 -21.69
N PHE A 48 4.16 6.08 -21.44
CA PHE A 48 4.56 4.81 -20.82
C PHE A 48 4.10 3.59 -21.61
N ARG A 49 4.93 2.56 -21.57
CA ARG A 49 4.50 1.21 -21.95
C ARG A 49 3.59 0.67 -20.87
N ILE A 50 2.44 0.16 -21.30
CA ILE A 50 1.45 -0.45 -20.43
C ILE A 50 1.40 -1.95 -20.74
N ASP A 51 1.78 -2.75 -19.75
CA ASP A 51 1.72 -4.20 -19.85
C ASP A 51 0.49 -4.73 -19.12
N THR A 52 -0.13 -5.77 -19.68
CA THR A 52 -1.33 -6.38 -19.11
C THR A 52 -0.93 -7.40 -18.07
N LEU A 53 -1.47 -7.28 -16.86
CA LEU A 53 -1.26 -8.20 -15.75
C LEU A 53 -2.34 -9.29 -15.72
N ILE A 54 -3.60 -8.89 -15.86
CA ILE A 54 -4.78 -9.78 -15.81
C ILE A 54 -5.81 -9.36 -16.84
N VAL A 55 -6.52 -10.32 -17.42
CA VAL A 55 -7.67 -10.10 -18.30
C VAL A 55 -8.82 -10.96 -17.81
N GLN A 56 -9.94 -10.34 -17.50
CA GLN A 56 -11.15 -10.99 -17.02
C GLN A 56 -12.36 -10.40 -17.75
N ASP A 57 -13.50 -11.10 -17.72
CA ASP A 57 -14.72 -10.68 -18.42
C ASP A 57 -15.27 -9.32 -17.97
N THR A 58 -14.86 -8.85 -16.78
CA THR A 58 -15.38 -7.63 -16.16
C THR A 58 -14.33 -6.56 -15.95
N HIS A 59 -13.04 -6.87 -16.11
CA HIS A 59 -11.96 -5.94 -15.87
C HIS A 59 -10.62 -6.40 -16.46
N VAL A 60 -9.72 -5.46 -16.62
CA VAL A 60 -8.33 -5.68 -17.02
C VAL A 60 -7.42 -4.93 -16.06
N GLY A 61 -6.37 -5.59 -15.61
CA GLY A 61 -5.33 -4.99 -14.78
C GLY A 61 -4.09 -4.71 -15.62
N TYR A 62 -3.52 -3.54 -15.46
CA TYR A 62 -2.32 -3.10 -16.17
C TYR A 62 -1.23 -2.63 -15.22
N VAL A 63 0.02 -2.64 -15.68
CA VAL A 63 1.12 -1.94 -15.04
C VAL A 63 1.77 -0.96 -16.03
N ALA A 64 2.03 0.26 -15.57
CA ALA A 64 2.81 1.23 -16.33
C ALA A 64 4.29 1.03 -15.99
N ASN A 65 5.09 0.60 -16.96
CA ASN A 65 6.44 0.10 -16.69
C ASN A 65 7.55 1.11 -16.99
N ALA A 66 7.74 1.43 -18.27
CA ALA A 66 8.90 2.21 -18.72
C ALA A 66 8.46 3.39 -19.60
N PRO A 67 9.11 4.57 -19.45
CA PRO A 67 8.85 5.68 -20.35
C PRO A 67 9.28 5.33 -21.78
N ILE A 68 8.43 5.64 -22.75
CA ILE A 68 8.64 5.32 -24.17
C ILE A 68 9.82 6.14 -24.75
N ASP A 69 9.95 7.40 -24.33
CA ASP A 69 10.87 8.36 -24.95
C ASP A 69 12.24 8.49 -24.28
N GLY A 70 12.62 7.56 -23.38
CA GLY A 70 13.90 7.59 -22.67
C GLY A 70 14.11 8.79 -21.74
N ARG A 71 13.15 9.72 -21.68
CA ARG A 71 13.15 10.85 -20.74
C ARG A 71 12.98 10.31 -19.32
N ARG A 72 13.80 10.79 -18.40
CA ARG A 72 13.62 10.57 -16.95
C ARG A 72 12.38 11.33 -16.50
N TYR A 73 11.20 10.75 -16.67
CA TYR A 73 10.03 11.20 -15.96
C TYR A 73 10.21 10.85 -14.50
N CYS A 74 10.17 11.86 -13.64
CA CYS A 74 10.18 11.67 -12.21
C CYS A 74 8.87 10.98 -11.82
N MET A 75 8.95 9.66 -11.62
CA MET A 75 7.92 8.78 -11.06
C MET A 75 6.76 8.43 -12.00
N ILE A 76 6.78 7.20 -12.49
CA ILE A 76 5.56 6.41 -12.48
C ILE A 76 5.35 6.05 -11.00
N PRO A 77 4.23 6.37 -10.35
CA PRO A 77 3.92 5.68 -9.11
C PRO A 77 3.70 4.21 -9.49
N ASP A 78 4.41 3.27 -8.85
CA ASP A 78 4.26 1.80 -9.03
C ASP A 78 2.82 1.35 -8.74
N ASN A 79 1.90 1.72 -9.63
CA ASN A 79 0.48 1.64 -9.44
C ASN A 79 -0.04 0.74 -10.55
N VAL A 80 -0.64 -0.37 -10.14
CA VAL A 80 -1.51 -1.15 -11.01
C VAL A 80 -2.68 -0.25 -11.42
N ILE A 81 -2.99 -0.23 -12.71
CA ILE A 81 -4.17 0.44 -13.25
C ILE A 81 -5.24 -0.63 -13.47
N LEU A 82 -6.41 -0.44 -12.89
CA LEU A 82 -7.56 -1.30 -13.09
C LEU A 82 -8.54 -0.61 -14.05
N GLU A 83 -8.76 -1.22 -15.20
CA GLU A 83 -9.87 -0.89 -16.09
C GLU A 83 -11.04 -1.83 -15.78
N LYS A 84 -12.19 -1.28 -15.39
CA LYS A 84 -13.39 -2.04 -15.02
C LYS A 84 -14.52 -1.71 -15.99
N TRP A 85 -15.21 -2.73 -16.49
CA TRP A 85 -16.39 -2.57 -17.33
C TRP A 85 -17.66 -2.71 -16.48
N ASN A 86 -18.49 -1.68 -16.48
CA ASN A 86 -19.72 -1.64 -15.70
C ASN A 86 -20.89 -1.19 -16.58
N GLY A 87 -21.73 -2.13 -17.01
CA GLY A 87 -22.97 -1.84 -17.74
C GLY A 87 -22.80 -0.99 -19.01
N GLY A 88 -21.68 -1.12 -19.72
CA GLY A 88 -21.36 -0.35 -20.93
C GLY A 88 -20.48 0.88 -20.72
N GLN A 89 -20.13 1.21 -19.46
CA GLN A 89 -19.14 2.24 -19.16
C GLN A 89 -17.84 1.63 -18.66
N THR A 90 -16.73 2.09 -19.24
CA THR A 90 -15.39 1.77 -18.76
C THR A 90 -14.96 2.79 -17.72
N GLN A 91 -14.60 2.30 -16.53
CA GLN A 91 -14.04 3.08 -15.43
C GLN A 91 -12.58 2.69 -15.21
N TYR A 92 -11.75 3.64 -14.79
CA TYR A 92 -10.32 3.42 -14.57
C TYR A 92 -9.95 3.81 -13.16
N TYR A 93 -9.06 3.03 -12.54
CA TYR A 93 -8.61 3.25 -11.17
C TYR A 93 -7.10 3.01 -11.08
N ALA A 94 -6.37 3.91 -10.46
CA ALA A 94 -5.00 3.64 -10.02
C ALA A 94 -5.06 3.01 -8.63
N LEU A 95 -4.51 1.82 -8.45
CA LEU A 95 -4.33 1.24 -7.12
C LEU A 95 -3.31 2.06 -6.33
N ALA A 96 -3.46 2.09 -5.00
CA ALA A 96 -2.49 2.70 -4.11
C ALA A 96 -1.13 1.98 -4.22
N ARG A 97 0.00 2.67 -4.00
CA ARG A 97 1.36 2.09 -4.12
C ARG A 97 1.61 0.89 -3.20
N ASN A 98 0.88 0.82 -2.08
CA ASN A 98 0.93 -0.27 -1.11
C ASN A 98 -0.14 -1.34 -1.39
N ALA A 99 -0.81 -1.27 -2.53
CA ALA A 99 -1.81 -2.25 -2.96
C ALA A 99 -1.27 -3.08 -4.12
N THR A 100 -1.64 -4.36 -4.13
CA THR A 100 -1.31 -5.30 -5.21
C THR A 100 -2.48 -6.25 -5.47
N LEU A 101 -2.43 -6.93 -6.60
CA LEU A 101 -3.34 -8.01 -6.92
C LEU A 101 -2.87 -9.29 -6.21
N LEU A 102 -3.75 -9.90 -5.42
CA LEU A 102 -3.50 -11.22 -4.83
C LEU A 102 -3.94 -12.34 -5.80
N SER A 103 -4.95 -12.05 -6.60
CA SER A 103 -5.51 -12.90 -7.65
C SER A 103 -6.23 -12.02 -8.66
N ASP A 104 -6.81 -12.66 -9.68
CA ASP A 104 -7.61 -12.01 -10.73
C ASP A 104 -8.93 -11.40 -10.23
N SER A 105 -9.23 -11.42 -8.93
CA SER A 105 -10.47 -10.89 -8.37
C SER A 105 -10.27 -10.02 -7.13
N THR A 106 -9.05 -9.90 -6.64
CA THR A 106 -8.81 -9.45 -5.27
C THR A 106 -7.59 -8.56 -5.17
N ILE A 107 -7.78 -7.40 -4.53
CA ILE A 107 -6.74 -6.45 -4.20
C ILE A 107 -6.42 -6.58 -2.71
N ILE A 108 -5.13 -6.62 -2.39
CA ILE A 108 -4.63 -6.53 -1.02
C ILE A 108 -3.92 -5.18 -0.85
N GLN A 109 -4.27 -4.43 0.20
CA GLN A 109 -3.64 -3.15 0.55
C GLN A 109 -2.94 -3.27 1.90
N TYR A 110 -1.63 -3.08 1.93
CA TYR A 110 -0.82 -3.17 3.15
C TYR A 110 -0.86 -1.85 3.93
N THR A 111 -1.29 -1.89 5.18
CA THR A 111 -1.68 -0.68 5.93
C THR A 111 -0.67 -0.25 6.99
N LEU A 112 0.00 -1.21 7.63
CA LEU A 112 1.04 -0.93 8.62
C LEU A 112 2.43 -0.97 7.98
N LEU A 113 3.11 0.17 7.99
CA LEU A 113 4.53 0.28 7.67
C LEU A 113 5.35 -0.10 8.91
N LEU A 114 5.76 -1.37 8.97
CA LEU A 114 6.83 -1.80 9.85
C LEU A 114 8.14 -1.68 9.05
N PRO A 115 9.04 -0.73 9.34
CA PRO A 115 10.31 -0.64 8.63
C PRO A 115 11.13 -1.88 8.99
N SER A 116 11.08 -2.90 8.13
CA SER A 116 12.03 -4.01 8.21
C SER A 116 13.35 -3.54 7.64
N ASP A 117 14.45 -4.10 8.15
CA ASP A 117 15.73 -4.00 7.46
C ASP A 117 15.56 -4.53 6.02
N THR A 118 16.03 -3.76 5.04
CA THR A 118 15.99 -4.05 3.59
C THR A 118 16.64 -5.39 3.26
N PHE A 119 17.52 -5.90 4.13
CA PHE A 119 18.19 -7.20 3.98
C PHE A 119 17.46 -8.37 4.67
N SER A 120 16.30 -8.13 5.29
CA SER A 120 15.57 -9.18 6.03
C SER A 120 14.40 -9.76 5.21
N ASN A 121 14.39 -11.08 5.01
CA ASN A 121 13.24 -11.83 4.47
C ASN A 121 12.05 -11.91 5.46
N SER A 122 12.00 -11.00 6.44
CA SER A 122 11.07 -11.01 7.57
C SER A 122 9.61 -10.86 7.16
N PHE A 123 9.32 -10.36 5.96
CA PHE A 123 7.94 -10.32 5.48
C PHE A 123 7.46 -11.66 4.93
N GLU A 124 8.28 -12.38 4.17
CA GLU A 124 7.90 -13.68 3.60
C GLU A 124 7.63 -14.73 4.69
N ASP A 125 8.42 -14.67 5.77
CA ASP A 125 8.36 -15.61 6.89
C ASP A 125 7.46 -15.16 8.05
N GLY A 126 6.81 -14.00 7.91
CA GLY A 126 6.09 -13.34 9.00
C GLY A 126 6.99 -12.52 9.93
N MET A 127 6.39 -11.52 10.57
CA MET A 127 7.08 -10.43 11.24
C MET A 127 6.86 -10.46 12.75
N TRP A 128 7.96 -10.48 13.50
CA TRP A 128 7.99 -10.17 14.91
C TRP A 128 8.12 -8.66 15.13
N PHE A 129 7.34 -8.10 16.04
CA PHE A 129 7.45 -6.69 16.41
C PHE A 129 7.04 -6.46 17.86
N TYR A 130 7.62 -5.42 18.46
CA TYR A 130 7.25 -4.96 19.80
C TYR A 130 6.37 -3.72 19.68
N VAL A 131 5.34 -3.67 20.51
CA VAL A 131 4.41 -2.56 20.58
C VAL A 131 4.65 -1.84 21.89
N ARG A 132 4.89 -0.53 21.81
CA ARG A 132 5.08 0.33 22.99
C ARG A 132 4.02 1.42 23.01
N PHE A 133 3.48 1.71 24.20
CA PHE A 133 2.51 2.77 24.39
C PHE A 133 3.18 3.99 25.04
N ASN A 134 3.38 5.06 24.27
CA ASN A 134 3.88 6.32 24.80
C ASN A 134 2.74 7.34 24.89
N LYS A 135 2.22 7.54 26.10
CA LYS A 135 1.04 8.38 26.38
C LYS A 135 -0.18 7.92 25.58
N LYS A 136 -0.47 8.62 24.47
CA LYS A 136 -1.60 8.33 23.55
C LYS A 136 -1.14 7.82 22.17
N LYS A 137 0.16 7.59 21.97
CA LYS A 137 0.72 7.12 20.69
C LYS A 137 1.19 5.67 20.83
N ILE A 138 0.83 4.85 19.85
CA ILE A 138 1.36 3.50 19.67
C ILE A 138 2.59 3.60 18.76
N THR A 139 3.71 3.04 19.21
CA THR A 139 4.95 2.92 18.43
C THR A 139 5.28 1.45 18.20
N TYR A 140 5.85 1.15 17.04
CA TYR A 140 6.17 -0.20 16.60
C TYR A 140 7.67 -0.35 16.40
N GLU A 141 8.24 -1.39 17.00
CA GLU A 141 9.64 -1.75 16.83
C GLU A 141 9.67 -3.07 16.03
N ALA A 142 9.97 -2.96 14.73
CA ALA A 142 10.02 -4.12 13.83
C ALA A 142 11.20 -5.04 14.15
N ASN A 143 11.11 -6.31 13.72
CA ASN A 143 12.12 -7.35 13.93
C ASN A 143 12.45 -7.62 15.42
N GLN A 144 11.58 -7.21 16.34
CA GLN A 144 11.73 -7.46 17.77
C GLN A 144 11.10 -8.79 18.16
N LYS A 145 11.94 -9.79 18.39
CA LYS A 145 11.54 -11.14 18.81
C LYS A 145 11.86 -11.33 20.29
N PRO A 146 10.95 -11.94 21.09
CA PRO A 146 11.28 -12.31 22.46
C PRO A 146 12.46 -13.28 22.51
N ALA A 147 13.22 -13.23 23.62
CA ALA A 147 14.24 -14.22 23.92
C ALA A 147 13.58 -15.62 24.02
N GLY A 148 14.22 -16.65 23.48
CA GLY A 148 13.67 -18.02 23.48
C GLY A 148 12.60 -18.32 22.42
N ALA A 149 11.90 -17.32 21.87
CA ALA A 149 10.91 -17.57 20.83
C ALA A 149 11.52 -18.01 19.49
N SER A 150 10.81 -18.86 18.73
CA SER A 150 11.20 -19.24 17.37
C SER A 150 11.17 -18.04 16.42
N LYS A 151 12.12 -17.97 15.49
CA LYS A 151 12.11 -16.96 14.41
C LYS A 151 10.87 -17.11 13.53
N LYS A 152 10.43 -18.35 13.27
CA LYS A 152 9.25 -18.70 12.47
C LYS A 152 8.35 -19.60 13.32
N PRO A 153 7.54 -19.03 14.24
CA PRO A 153 6.63 -19.82 15.05
C PRO A 153 5.59 -20.51 14.16
N SER A 154 5.25 -21.76 14.48
CA SER A 154 4.15 -22.45 13.81
C SER A 154 2.82 -21.90 14.31
N VAL A 155 2.03 -21.32 13.42
CA VAL A 155 0.75 -20.69 13.72
C VAL A 155 -0.30 -21.10 12.71
N ASN A 156 -1.56 -21.20 13.14
CA ASN A 156 -2.64 -21.65 12.27
C ASN A 156 -3.27 -20.48 11.50
N GLY A 157 -2.72 -20.20 10.32
CA GLY A 157 -3.27 -19.25 9.36
C GLY A 157 -3.14 -17.78 9.76
N THR A 158 -3.80 -16.92 8.99
CA THR A 158 -3.78 -15.46 9.18
C THR A 158 -4.35 -15.04 10.54
N GLY A 159 -3.88 -13.89 11.00
CA GLY A 159 -4.35 -13.29 12.24
C GLY A 159 -3.29 -12.43 12.92
N ILE A 160 -3.62 -11.96 14.12
CA ILE A 160 -2.68 -11.23 14.97
C ILE A 160 -2.42 -12.11 16.17
N TYR A 161 -1.14 -12.33 16.44
CA TYR A 161 -0.70 -13.20 17.52
C TYR A 161 0.11 -12.40 18.52
N ARG A 162 -0.14 -12.64 19.81
CA ARG A 162 0.56 -11.98 20.92
C ARG A 162 1.34 -13.02 21.70
N TYR A 163 2.56 -12.66 22.08
CA TYR A 163 3.43 -13.53 22.86
C TYR A 163 3.36 -13.14 24.34
N GLU A 164 2.90 -14.08 25.17
CA GLU A 164 2.78 -13.93 26.63
C GLU A 164 3.08 -15.29 27.28
N ALA A 165 3.63 -15.30 28.50
CA ALA A 165 3.90 -16.55 29.24
C ALA A 165 4.60 -17.63 28.39
N ASP A 166 5.64 -17.22 27.65
CA ASP A 166 6.43 -18.06 26.75
C ASP A 166 5.67 -18.81 25.66
N SER A 167 4.52 -18.27 25.25
CA SER A 167 3.67 -18.87 24.23
C SER A 167 2.99 -17.81 23.37
N LEU A 168 2.64 -18.21 22.15
CA LEU A 168 2.04 -17.35 21.15
C LEU A 168 0.55 -17.66 21.01
N TYR A 169 -0.31 -16.67 21.22
CA TYR A 169 -1.77 -16.83 21.19
C TYR A 169 -2.40 -15.95 20.12
N LYS A 170 -3.36 -16.49 19.36
CA LYS A 170 -4.14 -15.71 18.39
C LYS A 170 -5.09 -14.77 19.14
N VAL A 171 -4.82 -13.48 19.10
CA VAL A 171 -5.66 -12.43 19.71
C VAL A 171 -6.68 -11.86 18.73
N SER A 172 -6.50 -12.09 17.43
CA SER A 172 -7.48 -11.75 16.40
C SER A 172 -7.36 -12.70 15.21
N ALA A 173 -8.50 -13.11 14.65
CA ALA A 173 -8.56 -13.83 13.38
C ALA A 173 -8.31 -12.92 12.17
N GLN A 174 -8.57 -11.62 12.32
CA GLN A 174 -8.32 -10.62 11.27
C GLN A 174 -6.91 -10.03 11.42
N GLN A 175 -6.21 -9.89 10.29
CA GLN A 175 -4.84 -9.34 10.22
C GLN A 175 -4.85 -7.94 9.59
N ASN A 176 -5.61 -7.02 10.19
CA ASN A 176 -5.76 -5.64 9.71
C ASN A 176 -5.61 -4.61 10.85
N ASP A 177 -5.44 -3.34 10.50
CA ASP A 177 -5.26 -2.23 11.46
C ASP A 177 -6.40 -2.08 12.46
N VAL A 178 -7.64 -2.23 12.00
CA VAL A 178 -8.83 -2.07 12.85
C VAL A 178 -8.86 -3.14 13.93
N ALA A 179 -8.60 -4.39 13.54
CA ALA A 179 -8.53 -5.52 14.45
C ALA A 179 -7.35 -5.36 15.42
N PHE A 180 -6.18 -4.95 14.92
CA PHE A 180 -5.00 -4.73 15.74
C PHE A 180 -5.26 -3.68 16.83
N ARG A 181 -5.83 -2.53 16.50
CA ARG A 181 -6.10 -1.47 17.48
C ARG A 181 -7.03 -1.89 18.60
N LYS A 182 -8.00 -2.77 18.32
CA LYS A 182 -8.93 -3.27 19.34
C LYS A 182 -8.24 -4.16 20.37
N VAL A 183 -7.16 -4.84 19.98
CA VAL A 183 -6.45 -5.81 20.84
C VAL A 183 -5.08 -5.30 21.30
N ALA A 184 -4.62 -4.16 20.79
CA ALA A 184 -3.29 -3.64 21.01
C ALA A 184 -3.06 -3.33 22.50
N LYS A 185 -2.00 -3.95 23.03
CA LYS A 185 -1.41 -3.75 24.35
C LYS A 185 0.10 -3.78 24.20
N GLU A 186 0.81 -3.18 25.14
CA GLU A 186 2.27 -3.27 25.18
C GLU A 186 2.74 -4.74 25.20
N GLY A 187 3.79 -5.04 24.44
CA GLY A 187 4.38 -6.38 24.35
C GLY A 187 4.75 -6.83 22.94
N PHE A 188 5.14 -8.10 22.84
CA PHE A 188 5.57 -8.74 21.59
C PHE A 188 4.40 -9.32 20.80
N TYR A 189 4.44 -9.13 19.49
CA TYR A 189 3.46 -9.66 18.55
C TYR A 189 4.16 -10.34 17.37
N TYR A 190 3.43 -11.26 16.77
CA TYR A 190 3.80 -11.90 15.51
C TYR A 190 2.68 -11.75 14.50
N LEU A 191 3.03 -11.30 13.29
CA LEU A 191 2.18 -11.36 12.12
C LEU A 191 2.66 -12.54 11.26
N PRO A 192 1.85 -13.59 11.04
CA PRO A 192 2.16 -14.61 10.05
C PRO A 192 2.38 -13.99 8.67
N PRO A 193 2.98 -14.75 7.72
CA PRO A 193 3.10 -14.34 6.32
C PRO A 193 1.79 -13.69 5.82
N PRO A 194 1.85 -12.49 5.19
CA PRO A 194 3.05 -11.81 4.66
C PRO A 194 3.76 -10.87 5.66
N GLY A 195 3.59 -11.06 6.97
CA GLY A 195 4.27 -10.26 7.99
C GLY A 195 3.81 -8.81 8.04
N ARG A 196 2.62 -8.52 7.50
CA ARG A 196 2.04 -7.17 7.38
C ARG A 196 0.57 -7.19 7.77
N LEU A 197 0.08 -6.04 8.24
CA LEU A 197 -1.35 -5.79 8.32
C LEU A 197 -1.86 -5.39 6.94
N PHE A 198 -3.04 -5.89 6.58
CA PHE A 198 -3.62 -5.65 5.27
C PHE A 198 -5.14 -5.59 5.29
N ASN A 199 -5.68 -4.89 4.32
CA ASN A 199 -7.10 -4.96 3.96
C ASN A 199 -7.25 -5.71 2.64
N ILE A 200 -8.35 -6.45 2.51
CA ILE A 200 -8.72 -7.17 1.29
C ILE A 200 -9.91 -6.46 0.66
N TYR A 201 -9.82 -6.18 -0.63
CA TYR A 201 -10.89 -5.55 -1.41
C TYR A 201 -11.21 -6.43 -2.63
N PRO A 202 -12.45 -6.96 -2.73
CA PRO A 202 -12.92 -7.56 -3.97
C PRO A 202 -13.00 -6.51 -5.08
N ILE A 203 -12.51 -6.83 -6.27
CA ILE A 203 -12.57 -5.92 -7.43
C ILE A 203 -14.04 -5.58 -7.77
N SER A 204 -14.96 -6.50 -7.53
CA SER A 204 -16.40 -6.29 -7.73
C SER A 204 -16.96 -5.13 -6.90
N GLU A 205 -16.39 -4.85 -5.73
CA GLU A 205 -16.85 -3.81 -4.79
C GLU A 205 -16.34 -2.41 -5.12
N ILE A 206 -15.37 -2.27 -6.03
CA ILE A 206 -14.86 -0.97 -6.49
C ILE A 206 -15.94 -0.25 -7.28
N ARG A 207 -16.22 1.01 -6.92
CA ARG A 207 -17.20 1.90 -7.58
C ARG A 207 -16.54 3.21 -7.98
#